data_AF-A0A1W9UKW6-F1
#
_entry.id   AF-A0A1W9UKW6-F1
#
_cell.length_a   1.000
_cell.length_b   1.000
_cell.length_c   1.000
_cell.angle_alpha   90.00
_cell.angle_beta   90.00
_cell.angle_gamma   90.00
#
_symmetry.space_group_name_H-M   'P 1'
#
loop_
_entity.id
_entity.type
_entity.pdbx_description
1 polymer ?
#
loop_
_entity_poly.entity_id
_entity_poly.type
_entity_poly.pdbx_seq_one_letter_code
_entity_poly.pdbx_strand_id
1 'polypeptide(L)'
;MKRMRFYFVYIALAFTALFVAFHEDVYEPVVKPLSDIPQHLTGWSMIDETRFSAAILEQLRPTDYLYRVYSGEDQRAVSLYLGYHGGGPKSGSIHSPKHCLPGSGWHIISENRIERVMLAL
;
A
#
# COMPACT_ATOMS: atom_id res chain seq x y z
N MET A 1 10.00 29.04 41.06
CA MET A 1 10.16 27.65 40.59
C MET A 1 8.91 27.05 39.90
N LYS A 2 7.67 27.27 40.39
CA LYS A 2 6.45 26.71 39.74
C LYS A 2 6.18 27.24 38.32
N ARG A 3 6.42 28.54 38.07
CA ARG A 3 6.23 29.17 36.74
C ARG A 3 7.20 28.68 35.66
N MET A 4 8.42 28.32 36.04
CA MET A 4 9.47 27.82 35.11
C MET A 4 9.04 26.55 34.38
N ARG A 5 8.32 25.67 35.07
CA ARG A 5 7.78 24.43 34.49
C ARG A 5 6.79 24.71 33.36
N PHE A 6 5.94 25.73 33.51
CA PHE A 6 4.98 26.09 32.48
C PHE A 6 5.66 26.65 31.22
N TYR A 7 6.68 27.50 31.39
CA TYR A 7 7.46 27.99 30.24
C TYR A 7 8.16 26.86 29.50
N PHE A 8 8.73 25.88 30.21
CA PHE A 8 9.34 24.71 29.58
C PHE A 8 8.33 23.90 28.75
N VAL A 9 7.12 23.67 29.30
CA VAL A 9 6.04 22.99 28.59
C VAL A 9 5.59 23.78 27.36
N TYR A 10 5.41 25.10 27.47
CA TYR A 10 5.02 25.93 26.33
C TYR A 10 6.08 25.95 25.22
N ILE A 11 7.36 26.01 25.59
CA ILE A 11 8.46 25.93 24.63
C ILE A 11 8.46 24.56 23.95
N ALA A 12 8.33 23.47 24.70
CA ALA A 12 8.28 22.12 24.13
C ALA A 12 7.10 21.97 23.15
N LEU A 13 5.90 22.42 23.53
CA LEU A 13 4.72 22.39 22.66
C LEU A 13 4.90 23.25 21.41
N ALA A 14 5.48 24.44 21.54
CA ALA A 14 5.77 25.31 20.40
C ALA A 14 6.76 24.67 19.42
N PHE A 15 7.81 24.02 19.92
CA PHE A 15 8.76 23.28 19.10
C PHE A 15 8.13 22.07 18.41
N THR A 16 7.28 21.30 19.10
CA THR A 16 6.54 20.20 18.49
C THR A 16 5.60 20.69 17.39
N ALA A 17 4.85 21.77 17.64
CA ALA A 17 3.96 22.36 16.64
C ALA A 17 4.73 22.86 15.41
N LEU A 18 5.88 23.51 15.63
CA LEU A 18 6.78 23.94 14.56
C LEU A 18 7.30 22.73 13.77
N PHE A 19 7.79 21.70 14.45
CA PHE A 19 8.26 20.48 13.79
C PHE A 19 7.17 19.86 12.92
N VAL A 20 5.96 19.66 13.44
CA VAL A 20 4.84 19.08 12.68
C VAL A 20 4.44 19.96 11.49
N ALA A 21 4.50 21.29 11.62
CA ALA A 21 4.13 22.20 10.54
C ALA A 21 5.13 22.23 9.38
N PHE A 22 6.40 21.94 9.65
CA PHE A 22 7.48 22.01 8.65
C PHE A 22 8.06 20.64 8.27
N HIS A 23 7.64 19.57 8.94
CA HIS A 23 8.04 18.21 8.57
C HIS A 23 7.19 17.74 7.38
N GLU A 24 7.85 17.48 6.26
CA GLU A 24 7.26 16.72 5.16
C GLU A 24 7.60 15.25 5.35
N ASP A 25 6.58 14.40 5.44
CA ASP A 25 6.79 12.96 5.37
C ASP A 25 7.36 12.62 3.98
N VAL A 26 8.48 11.93 3.96
CA VAL A 26 9.12 11.50 2.71
C VAL A 26 8.23 10.44 2.07
N TYR A 27 7.51 10.83 1.03
CA TYR A 27 6.77 9.93 0.16
C TYR A 27 7.77 9.17 -0.72
N GLU A 28 7.68 7.84 -0.73
CA GLU A 28 8.37 7.04 -1.73
C GLU A 28 7.49 6.93 -2.99
N PRO A 29 7.86 7.59 -4.10
CA PRO A 29 7.13 7.42 -5.33
C PRO A 29 7.32 6.00 -5.87
N VAL A 30 6.26 5.45 -6.44
CA VAL A 30 6.34 4.27 -7.30
C VAL A 30 7.36 4.57 -8.42
N VAL A 31 8.48 3.85 -8.44
CA VAL A 31 9.56 4.05 -9.41
C VAL A 31 9.10 3.76 -10.84
N LYS A 32 8.18 2.80 -11.01
CA LYS A 32 7.51 2.45 -12.29
C LYS A 32 6.07 2.01 -12.03
N PRO A 33 5.08 2.48 -12.81
CA PRO A 33 3.68 2.10 -12.65
C PRO A 33 3.50 0.59 -12.53
N LEU A 34 2.60 0.13 -11.65
CA LEU A 34 2.32 -1.30 -11.48
C LEU A 34 1.72 -1.91 -12.76
N SER A 35 1.16 -1.10 -13.65
CA SER A 35 0.73 -1.54 -14.99
C SER A 35 1.86 -2.12 -15.83
N ASP A 36 3.12 -1.72 -15.58
CA ASP A 36 4.32 -2.17 -16.29
C ASP A 36 4.74 -3.60 -15.91
N ILE A 37 4.14 -4.17 -14.85
CA ILE A 37 4.31 -5.59 -14.56
C ILE A 37 3.92 -6.39 -15.81
N PRO A 38 4.76 -7.32 -16.30
CA PRO A 38 4.48 -8.02 -17.55
C PRO A 38 3.15 -8.78 -17.54
N GLN A 39 2.49 -8.78 -18.70
CA GLN A 39 1.33 -9.64 -18.95
C GLN A 39 1.74 -11.10 -19.14
N HIS A 40 2.97 -11.34 -19.59
CA HIS A 40 3.56 -12.67 -19.70
C HIS A 40 4.71 -12.79 -18.72
N LEU A 41 4.59 -13.72 -17.78
CA LEU A 41 5.63 -14.12 -16.85
C LEU A 41 6.05 -15.54 -17.23
N THR A 42 7.22 -15.99 -16.77
CA THR A 42 7.71 -17.34 -17.12
C THR A 42 6.70 -18.41 -16.70
N GLY A 43 6.07 -19.08 -17.69
CA GLY A 43 5.05 -20.10 -17.48
C GLY A 43 3.64 -19.58 -17.13
N TRP A 44 3.40 -18.26 -17.18
CA TRP A 44 2.11 -17.64 -16.85
C TRP A 44 1.72 -16.56 -17.86
N SER A 45 0.46 -16.52 -18.25
CA SER A 45 -0.09 -15.47 -19.11
C SER A 45 -1.31 -14.83 -18.46
N MET A 46 -1.38 -13.50 -18.51
CA MET A 46 -2.55 -12.74 -18.07
C MET A 46 -3.75 -13.11 -18.95
N ILE A 47 -4.87 -13.43 -18.31
CA ILE A 47 -6.12 -13.77 -18.98
C ILE A 47 -7.24 -12.77 -18.67
N ASP A 48 -7.09 -11.97 -17.60
CA ASP A 48 -8.03 -10.92 -17.24
C ASP A 48 -7.36 -9.81 -16.42
N GLU A 49 -7.92 -8.60 -16.48
CA GLU A 49 -7.51 -7.44 -15.69
C GLU A 49 -8.75 -6.68 -15.20
N THR A 50 -8.92 -6.61 -13.89
CA THR A 50 -10.06 -5.94 -13.28
C THR A 50 -9.71 -4.49 -12.93
N ARG A 51 -10.57 -3.56 -13.34
CA ARG A 51 -10.50 -2.15 -12.92
C ARG A 51 -11.53 -1.86 -11.83
N PHE A 52 -11.09 -1.21 -10.77
CA PHE A 52 -11.98 -0.75 -9.72
C PHE A 52 -12.78 0.48 -10.17
N SER A 53 -14.01 0.59 -9.66
CA SER A 53 -14.84 1.76 -9.89
C SER A 53 -14.28 2.99 -9.16
N ALA A 54 -14.70 4.17 -9.60
CA ALA A 54 -14.30 5.43 -8.96
C ALA A 54 -14.63 5.46 -7.46
N ALA A 55 -15.80 4.93 -7.06
CA ALA A 55 -16.20 4.86 -5.66
C ALA A 55 -15.26 3.98 -4.81
N ILE A 56 -14.79 2.85 -5.36
CA ILE A 56 -13.82 1.99 -4.68
C ILE A 56 -12.47 2.71 -4.56
N LEU A 57 -12.02 3.39 -5.61
CA LEU A 57 -10.75 4.12 -5.60
C LEU A 57 -10.78 5.33 -4.66
N GLU A 58 -11.92 5.99 -4.53
CA GLU A 58 -12.11 7.09 -3.58
C GLU A 58 -12.05 6.62 -2.12
N GLN A 59 -12.48 5.38 -1.86
CA GLN A 59 -12.41 4.79 -0.53
C GLN A 59 -11.03 4.21 -0.21
N LEU A 60 -10.45 3.42 -1.12
CA LEU A 60 -9.16 2.74 -0.89
C LEU A 60 -7.98 3.70 -1.00
N ARG A 61 -8.06 4.68 -1.91
CA ARG A 61 -7.04 5.69 -2.22
C ARG A 61 -5.62 5.10 -2.33
N PRO A 62 -5.41 3.99 -3.08
CA PRO A 62 -4.07 3.50 -3.31
C PRO A 62 -3.28 4.55 -4.09
N THR A 63 -1.97 4.59 -3.87
CA THR A 63 -1.06 5.34 -4.73
C THR A 63 -1.04 4.74 -6.14
N ASP A 64 -0.98 3.40 -6.21
CA ASP A 64 -1.11 2.62 -7.44
C ASP A 64 -1.67 1.23 -7.09
N TYR A 65 -2.35 0.58 -8.01
CA TYR A 65 -2.88 -0.76 -7.80
C TYR A 65 -2.87 -1.59 -9.08
N LEU A 66 -2.84 -2.90 -8.89
CA LEU A 66 -2.98 -3.89 -9.95
C LEU A 66 -3.90 -5.01 -9.50
N TYR A 67 -4.86 -5.38 -10.34
CA TYR A 67 -5.63 -6.59 -10.16
C TYR A 67 -5.72 -7.37 -11.48
N ARG A 68 -5.00 -8.48 -11.56
CA ARG A 68 -4.94 -9.34 -12.74
C ARG A 68 -5.20 -10.79 -12.40
N VAL A 69 -5.67 -11.54 -13.37
CA VAL A 69 -5.72 -13.00 -13.32
C VAL A 69 -4.70 -13.55 -14.31
N TYR A 70 -3.86 -14.46 -13.84
CA TYR A 70 -2.88 -15.18 -14.65
C TYR A 70 -3.26 -16.65 -14.74
N SER A 71 -3.10 -17.25 -15.93
CA SER A 71 -3.20 -18.69 -16.13
C SER A 71 -1.81 -19.29 -16.31
N GLY A 72 -1.55 -20.38 -15.59
CA GLY A 72 -0.35 -21.20 -15.77
C GLY A 72 -0.49 -22.13 -16.97
N GLU A 73 0.61 -22.80 -17.33
CA GLU A 73 0.63 -23.87 -18.36
C GLU A 73 -0.31 -25.03 -18.02
N ASP A 74 -0.58 -25.26 -16.73
CA ASP A 74 -1.52 -26.27 -16.22
C ASP A 74 -2.99 -25.82 -16.24
N GLN A 75 -3.28 -24.67 -16.86
CA GLN A 75 -4.58 -24.00 -16.92
C GLN A 75 -5.15 -23.61 -15.56
N ARG A 76 -4.35 -23.59 -14.50
CA ARG A 76 -4.79 -23.05 -13.21
C ARG A 76 -4.69 -21.54 -13.23
N ALA A 77 -5.77 -20.89 -12.80
CA ALA A 77 -5.84 -19.44 -12.70
C ALA A 77 -5.46 -18.96 -11.29
N VAL A 78 -4.71 -17.87 -11.21
CA VAL A 78 -4.35 -17.19 -9.98
C VAL A 78 -4.71 -15.70 -10.10
N SER A 79 -5.45 -15.22 -9.10
CA SER A 79 -5.72 -13.79 -8.92
C SER A 79 -4.56 -13.11 -8.20
N LEU A 80 -3.93 -12.13 -8.85
CA LEU A 80 -2.90 -11.28 -8.27
C LEU A 80 -3.48 -9.89 -8.00
N TYR A 81 -3.57 -9.53 -6.71
CA TYR A 81 -3.90 -8.19 -6.27
C TYR A 81 -2.69 -7.54 -5.59
N LEU A 82 -2.35 -6.33 -6.02
CA LEU A 82 -1.30 -5.50 -5.44
C LEU A 82 -1.85 -4.08 -5.22
N GLY A 83 -1.89 -3.62 -3.98
CA GLY A 83 -2.23 -2.24 -3.64
C GLY A 83 -1.03 -1.55 -3.00
N TYR A 84 -0.46 -0.56 -3.67
CA TYR A 84 0.67 0.22 -3.17
C TYR A 84 0.20 1.53 -2.53
N HIS A 85 0.74 1.83 -1.36
CA HIS A 85 0.47 3.04 -0.59
C HIS A 85 1.81 3.68 -0.21
N GLY A 86 2.22 4.71 -0.95
CA GLY A 86 3.54 5.33 -0.74
C GLY A 86 3.60 6.31 0.44
N GLY A 87 2.50 6.49 1.19
CA GLY A 87 2.46 7.33 2.39
C GLY A 87 2.24 8.83 2.15
N GLY A 88 2.00 9.26 0.91
CA GLY A 88 1.82 10.67 0.57
C GLY A 88 0.44 11.21 1.01
N PRO A 89 0.23 12.54 1.03
CA PRO A 89 -1.00 13.17 1.57
C PRO A 89 -2.32 12.70 0.91
N LYS A 90 -2.24 12.19 -0.32
CA LYS A 90 -3.39 11.67 -1.07
C LYS A 90 -3.63 10.18 -0.87
N SER A 91 -2.63 9.44 -0.38
CA SER A 91 -2.67 7.99 -0.16
C SER A 91 -3.54 7.66 1.05
N GLY A 92 -4.42 6.69 0.89
CA GLY A 92 -5.25 6.17 1.98
C GLY A 92 -4.45 5.31 2.94
N SER A 93 -5.05 4.99 4.09
CA SER A 93 -4.52 3.99 5.01
C SER A 93 -4.42 2.61 4.35
N ILE A 94 -3.38 1.85 4.70
CA ILE A 94 -3.25 0.46 4.26
C ILE A 94 -4.29 -0.39 4.99
N HIS A 95 -5.29 -0.88 4.24
CA HIS A 95 -6.21 -1.91 4.71
C HIS A 95 -5.72 -3.27 4.25
N SER A 96 -5.18 -4.07 5.15
CA SER A 96 -4.74 -5.42 4.80
C SER A 96 -5.95 -6.25 4.36
N PRO A 97 -5.94 -6.83 3.14
CA PRO A 97 -7.02 -7.70 2.68
C PRO A 97 -7.25 -8.89 3.63
N LYS A 98 -6.26 -9.28 4.43
CA LYS A 98 -6.36 -10.36 5.42
C LYS A 98 -7.52 -10.17 6.40
N HIS A 99 -7.86 -8.92 6.73
CA HIS A 99 -8.94 -8.65 7.66
C HIS A 99 -10.32 -8.70 6.98
N CYS A 100 -10.38 -8.47 5.67
CA CYS A 100 -11.64 -8.36 4.93
C CYS A 100 -11.97 -9.62 4.12
N LEU A 101 -10.96 -10.32 3.62
CA LEU A 101 -11.09 -11.53 2.79
C LEU A 101 -11.88 -12.66 3.49
N PRO A 102 -11.67 -12.94 4.80
CA PRO A 102 -12.52 -13.90 5.50
C PRO A 102 -14.00 -13.53 5.50
N GLY A 103 -14.30 -12.23 5.62
CA GLY A 103 -15.67 -11.70 5.57
C GLY A 103 -16.34 -11.84 4.21
N SER A 104 -15.57 -11.96 3.13
CA SER A 104 -16.06 -12.23 1.77
C SER A 104 -16.01 -13.72 1.38
N GLY A 105 -15.78 -14.62 2.35
CA GLY A 105 -15.84 -16.07 2.15
C GLY A 105 -14.51 -16.75 1.77
N TRP A 106 -13.39 -16.02 1.80
CA TRP A 106 -12.07 -16.60 1.54
C TRP A 106 -11.49 -17.25 2.79
N HIS A 107 -10.78 -18.36 2.61
CA HIS A 107 -10.04 -19.02 3.67
C HIS A 107 -8.53 -18.93 3.42
N ILE A 108 -7.78 -18.41 4.40
CA ILE A 108 -6.32 -18.27 4.31
C ILE A 108 -5.72 -19.64 4.65
N ILE A 109 -5.14 -20.31 3.65
CA ILE A 109 -4.51 -21.63 3.81
C ILE A 109 -3.05 -21.50 4.25
N SER A 110 -2.34 -20.48 3.78
CA SER A 110 -0.97 -20.19 4.15
C SER A 110 -0.67 -18.70 4.00
N GLU A 111 0.32 -18.22 4.75
CA GLU A 111 0.83 -16.85 4.66
C GLU A 111 2.35 -16.87 4.74
N ASN A 112 3.01 -16.11 3.87
CA ASN A 112 4.43 -15.81 4.00
C ASN A 112 4.65 -14.30 3.87
N ARG A 113 5.50 -13.74 4.73
CA ARG A 113 5.86 -12.32 4.73
C ARG A 113 7.26 -12.16 4.17
N ILE A 114 7.39 -11.36 3.12
CA ILE A 114 8.70 -10.96 2.60
C ILE A 114 9.06 -9.63 3.27
N GLU A 115 10.01 -9.66 4.21
CA GLU A 115 10.43 -8.46 4.93
C GLU A 115 11.38 -7.56 4.12
N ARG A 116 12.02 -8.10 3.10
CA ARG A 116 12.94 -7.36 2.24
C ARG A 116 12.95 -7.99 0.85
N VAL A 117 12.47 -7.24 -0.15
CA VAL A 117 12.76 -7.55 -1.55
C VAL A 117 14.07 -6.86 -1.86
N MET A 118 15.18 -7.60 -1.87
CA MET A 118 16.42 -7.08 -2.44
C MET A 118 16.19 -7.02 -3.94
N LEU A 119 15.86 -5.83 -4.45
CA LEU A 119 15.89 -5.55 -5.88
C LEU A 119 17.35 -5.73 -6.31
N ALA A 120 17.66 -6.89 -6.90
CA ALA A 120 18.89 -7.08 -7.63
C ALA A 120 18.80 -6.13 -8.84
N LEU A 121 19.41 -4.95 -8.70
CA LEU A 121 19.74 -4.08 -9.83
C LEU A 121 20.93 -4.68 -10.58
#